data_AF-A0AAN6WA86-F1
#
_entry.id   AF-A0AAN6WA86-F1
#
_cell.length_a   1.000
_cell.length_b   1.000
_cell.length_c   1.000
_cell.angle_alpha   90.00
_cell.angle_beta   90.00
_cell.angle_gamma   90.00
#
_symmetry.space_group_name_H-M   'P 1'
#
loop_
_entity.id
_entity.type
_entity.pdbx_description
1 polymer ?
#
loop_
_entity_poly.entity_id
_entity_poly.type
_entity_poly.pdbx_seq_one_letter_code
_entity_poly.pdbx_strand_id
1 'polypeptide(L)'
;MLTNEISEKSMRVLSWLIEWVFERHVLILGGSLDIDYAVADGSLASGAKFTISSSSPTKVNTAVSCLKSDYPSQSDTIAGFPADLSNPETVEDDLDALFKKAESSHVASRHLPKSNTSSIAITSGSVTKKPAKGWTLMSFYGGGLSTLAKALAVDLAPIKANVTELWTEEQKASTAQVVAKSTLTGIPAKGEDIAEAYLWLMKDNNVTGAVAETDSDGLLA
;
A
#
# COMPACT_ATOMS: atom_id res chain seq x y z
N MET A 1 14.70 35.32 16.26
CA MET A 1 15.39 34.00 16.23
C MET A 1 14.39 32.86 16.09
N LEU A 2 13.38 32.76 16.97
CA LEU A 2 12.30 31.74 16.91
C LEU A 2 11.46 31.74 15.62
N THR A 3 11.23 32.89 14.99
CA THR A 3 10.42 33.01 13.76
C THR A 3 11.14 32.50 12.51
N ASN A 4 12.46 32.64 12.42
CA ASN A 4 13.26 32.12 11.31
C ASN A 4 13.40 30.60 11.40
N GLU A 5 13.50 30.05 12.61
CA GLU A 5 13.60 28.60 12.85
C GLU A 5 12.29 27.86 12.54
N ILE A 6 11.14 28.50 12.82
CA ILE A 6 9.82 28.00 12.43
C ILE A 6 9.64 28.10 10.90
N SER A 7 10.06 29.20 10.27
CA SER A 7 10.02 29.37 8.82
C SER A 7 10.90 28.37 8.07
N GLU A 8 12.12 28.09 8.55
CA GLU A 8 13.00 27.07 7.96
C GLU A 8 12.46 25.65 8.20
N LYS A 9 11.89 25.35 9.37
CA LYS A 9 11.22 24.08 9.62
C LYS A 9 9.99 23.91 8.73
N SER A 10 9.17 24.95 8.55
CA SER A 10 7.99 24.90 7.68
C SER A 10 8.36 24.76 6.20
N MET A 11 9.41 25.44 5.75
CA MET A 11 9.95 25.26 4.39
C MET A 11 10.59 23.88 4.21
N ARG A 12 11.26 23.33 5.23
CA ARG A 12 11.74 21.94 5.23
C ARG A 12 10.59 20.95 5.21
N VAL A 13 9.47 21.18 5.87
CA VAL A 13 8.29 20.29 5.81
C VAL A 13 7.66 20.30 4.41
N LEU A 14 7.63 21.46 3.74
CA LEU A 14 7.13 21.60 2.37
C LEU A 14 8.09 21.00 1.33
N SER A 15 9.41 21.21 1.48
CA SER A 15 10.43 20.56 0.66
C SER A 15 10.48 19.05 0.93
N TRP A 16 10.32 18.61 2.19
CA TRP A 16 10.20 17.20 2.56
C TRP A 16 8.98 16.57 1.88
N LEU A 17 7.79 17.17 1.93
CA LEU A 17 6.61 16.65 1.21
C LEU A 17 6.83 16.42 -0.29
N ILE A 18 7.71 17.19 -0.94
CA ILE A 18 8.00 17.13 -2.38
C ILE A 18 9.24 16.25 -2.69
N GLU A 19 10.25 16.22 -1.82
CA GLU A 19 11.53 15.51 -2.01
C GLU A 19 11.52 14.08 -1.43
N TRP A 20 10.55 13.72 -0.59
CA TRP A 20 10.59 12.53 0.27
C TRP A 20 10.63 11.17 -0.46
N VAL A 21 10.36 11.13 -1.77
CA VAL A 21 10.34 9.87 -2.57
C VAL A 21 11.32 9.85 -3.75
N PHE A 22 12.11 10.92 -3.97
CA PHE A 22 13.18 10.83 -4.98
C PHE A 22 14.13 9.67 -4.62
N GLU A 23 14.40 8.80 -5.60
CA GLU A 23 15.22 7.58 -5.49
C GLU A 23 14.66 6.42 -4.64
N ARG A 24 13.36 6.40 -4.33
CA ARG A 24 12.71 5.23 -3.68
C ARG A 24 12.11 4.27 -4.69
N HIS A 25 12.14 2.98 -4.37
CA HIS A 25 11.46 1.95 -5.15
C HIS A 25 10.25 1.43 -4.38
N VAL A 26 9.06 1.60 -4.97
CA VAL A 26 7.80 1.01 -4.51
C VAL A 26 7.49 -0.24 -5.33
N LEU A 27 7.34 -1.38 -4.65
CA LEU A 27 6.85 -2.64 -5.22
C LEU A 27 5.47 -2.94 -4.65
N ILE A 28 4.47 -3.10 -5.51
CA ILE A 28 3.13 -3.55 -5.14
C ILE A 28 2.93 -5.00 -5.56
N LEU A 29 2.54 -5.82 -4.59
CA LEU A 29 2.07 -7.19 -4.79
C LEU A 29 0.54 -7.18 -4.74
N GLY A 30 -0.09 -7.06 -5.90
CA GLY A 30 -1.52 -6.75 -5.98
C GLY A 30 -1.96 -6.62 -7.43
N GLY A 31 -3.20 -7.05 -7.71
CA GLY A 31 -3.81 -7.02 -9.04
C GLY A 31 -5.11 -6.25 -9.10
N SER A 32 -5.34 -5.35 -8.14
CA SER A 32 -6.51 -4.47 -8.09
C SER A 32 -6.18 -3.18 -8.82
N LEU A 33 -6.84 -2.93 -9.95
CA LEU A 33 -6.56 -1.74 -10.77
C LEU A 33 -6.98 -0.43 -10.09
N ASP A 34 -7.76 -0.45 -9.01
CA ASP A 34 -8.22 0.78 -8.37
C ASP A 34 -7.24 1.27 -7.30
N ILE A 35 -7.02 0.48 -6.23
CA ILE A 35 -6.15 0.89 -5.11
C ILE A 35 -4.68 0.84 -5.52
N ASP A 36 -4.24 -0.23 -6.17
CA ASP A 36 -2.83 -0.39 -6.54
C ASP A 36 -2.42 0.71 -7.55
N TYR A 37 -3.35 1.14 -8.42
CA TYR A 37 -3.13 2.25 -9.34
C TYR A 37 -3.08 3.59 -8.63
N ALA A 38 -3.97 3.86 -7.68
CA ALA A 38 -3.93 5.10 -6.91
C ALA A 38 -2.65 5.22 -6.06
N VAL A 39 -2.19 4.12 -5.47
CA VAL A 39 -0.89 4.08 -4.77
C VAL A 39 0.26 4.28 -5.77
N ALA A 40 0.20 3.68 -6.96
CA ALA A 40 1.18 3.90 -8.02
C ALA A 40 1.23 5.36 -8.46
N ASP A 41 0.07 5.97 -8.69
CA ASP A 41 -0.09 7.37 -9.09
C ASP A 41 0.55 8.31 -8.06
N GLY A 42 0.19 8.18 -6.78
CA GLY A 42 0.80 8.98 -5.71
C GLY A 42 2.31 8.75 -5.54
N SER A 43 2.79 7.53 -5.82
CA SER A 43 4.21 7.20 -5.79
C SER A 43 4.98 7.83 -6.96
N LEU A 44 4.44 7.73 -8.18
CA LEU A 44 5.04 8.26 -9.41
C LEU A 44 4.97 9.80 -9.48
N ALA A 45 3.90 10.40 -8.98
CA ALA A 45 3.80 11.85 -8.80
C ALA A 45 4.92 12.40 -7.92
N SER A 46 5.48 11.57 -7.04
CA SER A 46 6.60 11.90 -6.15
C SER A 46 7.97 11.51 -6.72
N GLY A 47 8.04 11.01 -7.96
CA GLY A 47 9.30 10.62 -8.63
C GLY A 47 9.87 9.25 -8.26
N ALA A 48 9.06 8.36 -7.68
CA ALA A 48 9.49 7.02 -7.32
C ALA A 48 9.76 6.12 -8.53
N LYS A 49 10.62 5.12 -8.35
CA LYS A 49 10.60 3.92 -9.20
C LYS A 49 9.44 3.03 -8.77
N PHE A 50 8.73 2.47 -9.74
CA PHE A 50 7.53 1.70 -9.49
C PHE A 50 7.59 0.31 -10.12
N THR A 51 7.17 -0.70 -9.37
CA THR A 51 6.98 -2.06 -9.89
C THR A 51 5.67 -2.65 -9.39
N ILE A 52 4.91 -3.24 -10.32
CA ILE A 52 3.67 -3.96 -10.00
C ILE A 52 3.79 -5.44 -10.33
N SER A 53 3.25 -6.30 -9.47
CA SER A 53 3.19 -7.74 -9.69
C SER A 53 1.83 -8.31 -9.35
N SER A 54 1.35 -9.19 -10.21
CA SER A 54 0.08 -9.91 -10.06
C SER A 54 0.19 -11.27 -10.74
N SER A 55 -0.65 -12.22 -10.35
CA SER A 55 -0.72 -13.53 -11.01
C SER A 55 -1.24 -13.46 -12.44
N SER A 56 -1.87 -12.35 -12.85
CA SER A 56 -2.40 -12.15 -14.20
C SER A 56 -1.48 -11.28 -15.06
N PRO A 57 -0.82 -11.84 -16.10
CA PRO A 57 0.02 -11.06 -17.02
C PRO A 57 -0.75 -9.95 -17.73
N THR A 58 -2.02 -10.19 -18.07
CA THR A 58 -2.87 -9.18 -18.71
C THR A 58 -3.07 -7.97 -17.82
N LYS A 59 -3.39 -8.18 -16.53
CA LYS A 59 -3.57 -7.08 -15.57
C LYS A 59 -2.29 -6.27 -15.40
N VAL A 60 -1.15 -6.95 -15.29
CA VAL A 60 0.17 -6.30 -15.18
C VAL A 60 0.46 -5.44 -16.41
N ASN A 61 0.30 -6.00 -17.61
CA ASN A 61 0.59 -5.28 -18.86
C ASN A 61 -0.34 -4.07 -19.06
N THR A 62 -1.62 -4.21 -18.75
CA THR A 62 -2.58 -3.11 -18.78
C THR A 62 -2.17 -2.01 -17.81
N ALA A 63 -1.90 -2.34 -16.53
CA ALA A 63 -1.50 -1.37 -15.52
C ALA A 63 -0.23 -0.62 -15.93
N VAL A 64 0.81 -1.35 -16.37
CA VAL A 64 2.07 -0.73 -16.84
C VAL A 64 1.83 0.20 -18.04
N SER A 65 0.98 -0.21 -18.99
CA SER A 65 0.69 0.62 -20.17
C SER A 65 -0.04 1.91 -19.80
N CYS A 66 -1.02 1.84 -18.90
CA CYS A 66 -1.74 3.01 -18.37
C CYS A 66 -0.79 3.95 -17.62
N LEU A 67 0.00 3.43 -16.66
CA LEU A 67 0.93 4.24 -15.88
C LEU A 67 2.00 4.92 -16.76
N LYS A 68 2.52 4.24 -17.78
CA LYS A 68 3.47 4.83 -18.74
C LYS A 68 2.83 5.90 -19.62
N SER A 69 1.55 5.75 -19.96
CA SER A 69 0.80 6.78 -20.69
C SER A 69 0.61 8.03 -19.85
N ASP A 70 0.33 7.88 -18.55
CA ASP A 70 0.09 9.00 -17.64
C ASP A 70 1.40 9.69 -17.20
N TYR A 71 2.49 8.92 -17.12
CA TYR A 71 3.82 9.39 -16.72
C TYR A 71 4.89 9.14 -17.81
N PRO A 72 4.77 9.75 -19.01
CA PRO A 72 5.64 9.44 -20.14
C PRO A 72 7.12 9.71 -19.85
N SER A 73 7.43 10.77 -19.07
CA SER A 73 8.80 11.12 -18.66
C SER A 73 9.43 10.15 -17.64
N GLN A 74 8.63 9.27 -17.04
CA GLN A 74 9.07 8.27 -16.05
C GLN A 74 8.88 6.84 -16.58
N SER A 75 8.67 6.66 -17.89
CA SER A 75 8.38 5.34 -18.48
C SER A 75 9.45 4.27 -18.20
N ASP A 76 10.70 4.69 -18.00
CA ASP A 76 11.83 3.79 -17.70
C ASP A 76 11.87 3.34 -16.23
N THR A 77 11.20 4.07 -15.33
CA THR A 77 11.12 3.73 -13.90
C THR A 77 9.91 2.87 -13.56
N ILE A 78 9.03 2.60 -14.53
CA ILE A 78 7.82 1.79 -14.39
C ILE A 78 8.03 0.41 -15.00
N ALA A 79 7.95 -0.62 -14.16
CA ALA A 79 8.06 -2.02 -14.56
C ALA A 79 6.90 -2.86 -14.02
N GLY A 80 6.66 -4.02 -14.63
CA GLY A 80 5.68 -4.97 -14.12
C GLY A 80 6.09 -6.39 -14.43
N PHE A 81 5.90 -7.28 -13.46
CA PHE A 81 6.29 -8.69 -13.58
C PHE A 81 5.17 -9.59 -13.07
N PRO A 82 4.62 -10.48 -13.91
CA PRO A 82 3.67 -11.46 -13.42
C PRO A 82 4.36 -12.46 -12.48
N ALA A 83 3.70 -12.76 -11.36
CA ALA A 83 4.13 -13.77 -10.39
C ALA A 83 2.90 -14.40 -9.73
N ASP A 84 2.83 -15.72 -9.71
CA ASP A 84 1.81 -16.46 -8.98
C ASP A 84 2.36 -16.85 -7.61
N LEU A 85 1.79 -16.28 -6.55
CA LEU A 85 2.22 -16.49 -5.17
C LEU A 85 1.27 -17.44 -4.41
N SER A 86 0.39 -18.15 -5.13
CA SER A 86 -0.63 -19.01 -4.52
C SER A 86 -0.12 -20.40 -4.15
N ASN A 87 1.02 -20.83 -4.71
CA ASN A 87 1.60 -22.15 -4.46
C ASN A 87 2.56 -22.11 -3.25
N PRO A 88 2.21 -22.71 -2.10
CA PRO A 88 3.05 -22.67 -0.91
C PRO A 88 4.39 -23.41 -1.07
N GLU A 89 4.51 -24.32 -2.05
CA GLU A 89 5.77 -25.04 -2.29
C GLU A 89 6.81 -24.21 -3.05
N THR A 90 6.35 -23.25 -3.88
CA THR A 90 7.23 -22.43 -4.74
C THR A 90 7.23 -20.96 -4.37
N VAL A 91 6.35 -20.52 -3.47
CA VAL A 91 6.14 -19.10 -3.13
C VAL A 91 7.43 -18.38 -2.72
N GLU A 92 8.34 -19.05 -2.01
CA GLU A 92 9.62 -18.45 -1.61
C GLU A 92 10.50 -18.19 -2.84
N ASP A 93 10.66 -19.19 -3.72
CA ASP A 93 11.43 -19.07 -4.96
C ASP A 93 10.82 -18.05 -5.94
N ASP A 94 9.48 -18.01 -6.01
CA ASP A 94 8.73 -17.09 -6.86
C ASP A 94 8.86 -15.64 -6.37
N LEU A 95 8.76 -15.42 -5.05
CA LEU A 95 9.04 -14.13 -4.43
C LEU A 95 10.48 -13.70 -4.69
N ASP A 96 11.42 -14.62 -4.54
CA ASP A 96 12.84 -14.37 -4.75
C ASP A 96 13.16 -14.00 -6.21
N ALA A 97 12.56 -14.70 -7.17
CA ALA A 97 12.64 -14.37 -8.59
C ALA A 97 12.00 -13.00 -8.90
N LEU A 98 10.85 -12.70 -8.29
CA LEU A 98 10.18 -11.40 -8.45
C LEU A 98 11.02 -10.25 -7.91
N PHE A 99 11.54 -10.40 -6.71
CA PHE A 99 12.42 -9.42 -6.06
C PHE A 99 13.68 -9.15 -6.89
N LYS A 100 14.33 -10.19 -7.44
CA LYS A 100 15.45 -10.04 -8.38
C LYS A 100 15.06 -9.24 -9.62
N LYS A 101 13.91 -9.55 -10.24
CA LYS A 101 13.41 -8.83 -11.44
C LYS A 101 13.06 -7.37 -11.14
N ALA A 102 12.49 -7.11 -9.97
CA ALA A 102 12.24 -5.78 -9.48
C ALA A 102 13.52 -5.05 -9.07
N GLU A 103 14.73 -5.60 -9.26
CA GLU A 103 15.98 -5.00 -8.76
C GLU A 103 15.93 -4.67 -7.25
N SER A 104 15.03 -5.34 -6.51
CA SER A 104 14.75 -5.19 -5.08
C SER A 104 15.17 -6.50 -4.43
N SER A 105 16.42 -6.63 -4.06
CA SER A 105 17.21 -7.84 -4.35
C SER A 105 16.95 -9.20 -3.64
N HIS A 106 15.83 -9.57 -2.97
CA HIS A 106 15.37 -10.93 -2.46
C HIS A 106 14.55 -10.75 -1.16
N VAL A 107 13.82 -11.77 -0.66
CA VAL A 107 12.92 -11.75 0.54
C VAL A 107 12.93 -10.45 1.35
N ALA A 108 11.82 -9.70 1.41
CA ALA A 108 11.71 -8.31 1.90
C ALA A 108 12.68 -7.90 3.04
N SER A 109 12.91 -8.75 4.05
CA SER A 109 13.84 -8.51 5.16
C SER A 109 15.33 -8.47 4.83
N ARG A 110 15.77 -9.15 3.77
CA ARG A 110 17.18 -9.24 3.35
C ARG A 110 17.59 -8.13 2.37
N HIS A 111 16.63 -7.48 1.70
CA HIS A 111 16.94 -6.56 0.59
C HIS A 111 16.22 -5.24 0.63
N LEU A 112 15.25 -5.06 1.53
CA LEU A 112 14.97 -3.71 1.99
C LEU A 112 16.21 -3.19 2.72
N PRO A 113 16.67 -1.97 2.42
CA PRO A 113 17.69 -1.31 3.22
C PRO A 113 17.27 -1.38 4.70
N LYS A 114 18.16 -1.84 5.58
CA LYS A 114 17.89 -1.95 7.03
C LYS A 114 17.85 -0.55 7.64
N SER A 115 16.72 0.13 7.47
CA SER A 115 16.48 1.52 7.82
C SER A 115 15.01 1.72 8.15
N ASN A 116 14.72 2.66 9.05
CA ASN A 116 13.36 3.10 9.35
C ASN A 116 12.70 3.86 8.19
N THR A 117 13.42 4.07 7.09
CA THR A 117 12.87 4.59 5.84
C THR A 117 12.37 3.49 4.89
N SER A 118 12.59 2.21 5.24
CA SER A 118 12.00 1.06 4.56
C SER A 118 10.69 0.69 5.25
N SER A 119 9.66 0.39 4.45
CA SER A 119 8.31 0.13 4.94
C SER A 119 7.70 -1.07 4.22
N ILE A 120 7.01 -1.93 4.97
CA ILE A 120 6.14 -2.99 4.49
C ILE A 120 4.73 -2.65 4.94
N ALA A 121 3.80 -2.52 3.99
CA ALA A 121 2.38 -2.31 4.25
C ALA A 121 1.59 -3.52 3.75
N ILE A 122 0.85 -4.16 4.66
CA ILE A 122 0.03 -5.34 4.36
C ILE A 122 -1.43 -4.93 4.33
N THR A 123 -2.14 -5.33 3.28
CA THR A 123 -3.59 -5.08 3.18
C THR A 123 -4.37 -6.12 3.95
N SER A 124 -5.21 -5.67 4.88
CA SER A 124 -6.28 -6.42 5.54
C SER A 124 -7.64 -5.84 5.13
N GLY A 125 -8.73 -6.39 5.68
CA GLY A 125 -10.09 -5.94 5.40
C GLY A 125 -10.88 -5.71 6.67
N SER A 126 -11.87 -4.82 6.60
CA SER A 126 -12.76 -4.46 7.72
C SER A 126 -13.60 -5.60 8.30
N VAL A 127 -13.62 -6.77 7.64
CA VAL A 127 -14.25 -8.00 8.15
C VAL A 127 -13.68 -8.44 9.50
N THR A 128 -12.49 -7.95 9.88
CA THR A 128 -11.89 -8.13 11.22
C THR A 128 -12.71 -7.49 12.33
N LYS A 129 -13.39 -6.38 12.04
CA LYS A 129 -14.15 -5.60 13.02
C LYS A 129 -15.65 -5.85 12.93
N LYS A 130 -16.17 -6.12 11.73
CA LYS A 130 -17.58 -6.46 11.50
C LYS A 130 -17.68 -7.78 10.71
N PRO A 131 -17.51 -8.93 11.38
CA PRO A 131 -17.56 -10.23 10.72
C PRO A 131 -18.93 -10.52 10.09
N ALA A 132 -18.92 -11.05 8.87
CA ALA A 132 -20.13 -11.54 8.21
C ALA A 132 -20.34 -13.05 8.45
N LYS A 133 -21.60 -13.50 8.43
CA LYS A 133 -21.92 -14.94 8.54
C LYS A 133 -21.22 -15.72 7.42
N GLY A 134 -20.51 -16.79 7.76
CA GLY A 134 -19.76 -17.62 6.81
C GLY A 134 -18.35 -17.12 6.48
N TRP A 135 -17.95 -15.94 6.98
CA TRP A 135 -16.62 -15.36 6.76
C TRP A 135 -15.65 -15.59 7.93
N THR A 136 -15.89 -16.60 8.77
CA THR A 136 -15.07 -16.88 9.96
C THR A 136 -13.59 -17.01 9.64
N LEU A 137 -13.25 -17.77 8.59
CA LEU A 137 -11.86 -17.99 8.20
C LEU A 137 -11.20 -16.69 7.70
N MET A 138 -11.91 -15.89 6.91
CA MET A 138 -11.41 -14.58 6.44
C MET A 138 -11.24 -13.58 7.58
N SER A 139 -12.14 -13.60 8.57
CA SER A 139 -12.04 -12.76 9.77
C SER A 139 -10.81 -13.14 10.60
N PHE A 140 -10.54 -14.45 10.74
CA PHE A 140 -9.31 -14.94 11.36
C PHE A 140 -8.06 -14.50 10.59
N TYR A 141 -8.04 -14.68 9.26
CA TYR A 141 -6.91 -14.23 8.44
C TYR A 141 -6.65 -12.73 8.58
N GLY A 142 -7.67 -11.89 8.34
CA GLY A 142 -7.53 -10.44 8.46
C GLY A 142 -7.08 -10.02 9.87
N GLY A 143 -7.65 -10.61 10.93
CA GLY A 143 -7.29 -10.29 12.30
C GLY A 143 -5.85 -10.70 12.62
N GLY A 144 -5.44 -11.86 12.09
CA GLY A 144 -4.07 -12.36 12.17
C GLY A 144 -3.04 -11.41 11.54
N LEU A 145 -3.38 -10.78 10.40
CA LEU A 145 -2.46 -9.84 9.72
C LEU A 145 -2.09 -8.65 10.61
N SER A 146 -3.02 -8.12 11.40
CA SER A 146 -2.73 -7.02 12.34
C SER A 146 -1.71 -7.41 13.41
N THR A 147 -1.75 -8.67 13.87
CA THR A 147 -0.80 -9.20 14.85
C THR A 147 0.52 -9.56 14.18
N LEU A 148 0.48 -10.11 12.97
CA LEU A 148 1.65 -10.38 12.15
C LEU A 148 2.46 -9.10 11.90
N ALA A 149 1.82 -7.98 11.55
CA ALA A 149 2.52 -6.72 11.32
C ALA A 149 3.26 -6.22 12.57
N LYS A 150 2.70 -6.41 13.77
CA LYS A 150 3.37 -6.08 15.03
C LYS A 150 4.57 -6.99 15.27
N ALA A 151 4.43 -8.29 15.02
CA ALA A 151 5.54 -9.23 15.14
C ALA A 151 6.67 -8.90 14.13
N LEU A 152 6.31 -8.65 12.87
CA LEU A 152 7.26 -8.23 11.84
C LEU A 152 7.94 -6.91 12.16
N ALA A 153 7.24 -5.94 12.76
CA ALA A 153 7.84 -4.68 13.18
C ALA A 153 8.95 -4.88 14.23
N VAL A 154 8.80 -5.88 15.11
CA VAL A 154 9.82 -6.27 16.08
C VAL A 154 10.96 -7.03 15.39
N ASP A 155 10.63 -8.04 14.59
CA ASP A 155 11.61 -8.95 13.98
C ASP A 155 12.47 -8.28 12.91
N LEU A 156 11.91 -7.29 12.20
CA LEU A 156 12.56 -6.61 11.07
C LEU A 156 13.18 -5.26 11.45
N ALA A 157 13.11 -4.85 12.72
CA ALA A 157 13.65 -3.57 13.16
C ALA A 157 15.09 -3.35 12.64
N PRO A 158 15.38 -2.17 12.03
CA PRO A 158 14.58 -0.95 12.03
C PRO A 158 13.57 -0.81 10.87
N ILE A 159 13.35 -1.84 10.04
CA ILE A 159 12.37 -1.79 8.94
C ILE A 159 10.95 -1.73 9.54
N LYS A 160 10.12 -0.84 9.00
CA LYS A 160 8.74 -0.67 9.47
C LYS A 160 7.83 -1.71 8.83
N ALA A 161 6.95 -2.32 9.62
CA ALA A 161 5.85 -3.15 9.13
C ALA A 161 4.52 -2.64 9.68
N ASN A 162 3.50 -2.50 8.83
CA ASN A 162 2.18 -1.96 9.16
C ASN A 162 1.07 -2.67 8.37
N VAL A 163 -0.18 -2.48 8.78
CA VAL A 163 -1.37 -2.98 8.08
C VAL A 163 -2.29 -1.84 7.69
N THR A 164 -2.89 -1.91 6.51
CA THR A 164 -4.05 -1.09 6.14
C THR A 164 -5.31 -1.94 6.26
N GLU A 165 -6.35 -1.43 6.89
CA GLU A 165 -7.68 -2.07 6.89
C GLU A 165 -8.59 -1.29 5.97
N LEU A 166 -8.97 -1.94 4.87
CA LEU A 166 -9.79 -1.33 3.85
C LEU A 166 -11.25 -1.75 4.00
N TRP A 167 -12.15 -0.80 3.83
CA TRP A 167 -13.55 -1.07 3.52
C TRP A 167 -13.79 -0.78 2.05
N THR A 168 -13.65 -1.80 1.19
CA THR A 168 -14.16 -1.70 -0.18
C THR A 168 -15.56 -2.29 -0.19
N GLU A 169 -16.56 -1.49 -0.55
CA GLU A 169 -17.91 -1.98 -0.93
C GLU A 169 -17.86 -2.72 -2.28
N GLU A 170 -16.78 -3.46 -2.56
CA GLU A 170 -16.58 -4.15 -3.84
C GLU A 170 -17.60 -5.30 -4.04
N GLN A 171 -18.39 -5.61 -3.01
CA GLN A 171 -19.42 -6.65 -3.04
C GLN A 171 -20.87 -6.17 -3.06
N LYS A 172 -21.13 -4.87 -3.11
CA LYS A 172 -22.50 -4.42 -3.42
C LYS A 172 -22.43 -3.30 -4.44
N ALA A 173 -23.15 -3.51 -5.54
CA ALA A 173 -23.69 -2.46 -6.39
C ALA A 173 -24.61 -1.55 -5.55
N SER A 174 -24.03 -0.87 -4.57
CA SER A 174 -24.68 0.01 -3.63
C SER A 174 -24.79 1.34 -4.33
N THR A 175 -26.02 1.73 -4.67
CA THR A 175 -26.30 3.06 -5.19
C THR A 175 -25.71 4.11 -4.23
N ALA A 176 -25.37 5.30 -4.71
CA ALA A 176 -24.85 6.38 -3.85
C ALA A 176 -25.71 6.62 -2.58
N GLN A 177 -27.01 6.31 -2.64
CA GLN A 177 -27.93 6.35 -1.51
C GLN A 177 -27.70 5.27 -0.43
N VAL A 178 -27.24 4.08 -0.80
CA VAL A 178 -26.90 3.01 0.15
C VAL A 178 -25.63 3.41 0.90
N VAL A 179 -24.60 3.85 0.16
CA VAL A 179 -23.35 4.33 0.75
C VAL A 179 -23.60 5.51 1.67
N ALA A 180 -24.37 6.52 1.23
CA ALA A 180 -24.67 7.68 2.05
C ALA A 180 -25.44 7.38 3.35
N LYS A 181 -26.08 6.21 3.44
CA LYS A 181 -26.80 5.76 4.64
C LYS A 181 -25.98 4.81 5.51
N SER A 182 -24.93 4.19 4.97
CA SER A 182 -24.10 3.20 5.65
C SER A 182 -22.72 3.74 6.02
N THR A 183 -22.43 5.01 5.75
CA THR A 183 -21.20 5.71 6.11
C THR A 183 -21.53 7.08 6.69
N LEU A 184 -20.69 7.58 7.61
CA LEU A 184 -20.88 8.93 8.16
C LEU A 184 -20.39 10.01 7.18
N THR A 185 -19.38 9.68 6.37
CA THR A 185 -18.83 10.58 5.35
C THR A 185 -19.80 10.81 4.18
N GLY A 186 -20.79 9.94 4.01
CA GLY A 186 -21.77 10.04 2.95
C GLY A 186 -21.24 9.66 1.56
N ILE A 187 -19.96 9.30 1.45
CA ILE A 187 -19.26 9.01 0.19
C ILE A 187 -18.61 7.63 0.24
N PRO A 188 -18.47 6.94 -0.92
CA PRO A 188 -17.75 5.68 -0.98
C PRO A 188 -16.25 5.94 -0.84
N ALA A 189 -15.54 5.04 -0.17
CA ALA A 189 -14.08 5.04 -0.15
C ALA A 189 -13.57 4.85 -1.58
N LYS A 190 -12.87 5.84 -2.12
CA LYS A 190 -12.22 5.75 -3.42
C LYS A 190 -10.80 5.20 -3.29
N GLY A 191 -10.25 4.70 -4.39
CA GLY A 191 -8.87 4.19 -4.42
C GLY A 191 -7.86 5.26 -3.99
N GLU A 192 -8.09 6.52 -4.37
CA GLU A 192 -7.25 7.67 -4.03
C GLU A 192 -7.26 7.98 -2.52
N ASP A 193 -8.43 7.95 -1.89
CA ASP A 193 -8.56 8.16 -0.45
C ASP A 193 -7.85 7.03 0.34
N ILE A 194 -7.96 5.81 -0.17
CA ILE A 194 -7.28 4.63 0.40
C ILE A 194 -5.76 4.72 0.21
N ALA A 195 -5.30 5.20 -0.96
CA ALA A 195 -3.89 5.31 -1.29
C ALA A 195 -3.14 6.22 -0.31
N GLU A 196 -3.79 7.28 0.20
CA GLU A 196 -3.22 8.15 1.22
C GLU A 196 -2.80 7.41 2.50
N ALA A 197 -3.51 6.34 2.89
CA ALA A 197 -3.10 5.51 4.02
C ALA A 197 -1.76 4.79 3.75
N TYR A 198 -1.57 4.25 2.55
CA TYR A 198 -0.28 3.65 2.16
C TYR A 198 0.81 4.70 2.07
N LEU A 199 0.53 5.85 1.46
CA LEU A 199 1.48 6.94 1.34
C LEU A 199 1.88 7.49 2.72
N TRP A 200 0.97 7.59 3.68
CA TRP A 200 1.28 7.93 5.06
C TRP A 200 2.19 6.89 5.73
N LEU A 201 1.86 5.59 5.59
CA LEU A 201 2.68 4.50 6.14
C LEU A 201 4.07 4.41 5.50
N MET A 202 4.21 4.89 4.27
CA MET A 202 5.52 5.13 3.67
C MET A 202 6.15 6.37 4.35
N LYS A 203 5.49 7.53 4.27
CA LYS A 203 5.96 8.89 4.66
C LYS A 203 6.46 9.00 6.09
N ASP A 204 5.71 8.42 7.02
CA ASP A 204 6.01 8.53 8.43
C ASP A 204 7.14 7.54 8.82
N ASN A 205 8.36 8.05 8.99
CA ASN A 205 9.53 7.26 9.41
C ASN A 205 9.43 6.75 10.86
N ASN A 206 8.37 7.07 11.60
CA ASN A 206 8.15 6.67 12.98
C ASN A 206 6.97 5.70 13.16
N VAL A 207 6.13 5.49 12.13
CA VAL A 207 4.98 4.56 12.22
C VAL A 207 5.40 3.11 11.98
N THR A 208 5.28 2.26 12.99
CA THR A 208 5.47 0.81 12.85
C THR A 208 4.57 0.02 13.80
N GLY A 209 4.13 -1.18 13.39
CA GLY A 209 3.19 -2.02 14.14
C GLY A 209 1.76 -1.47 14.17
N ALA A 210 1.45 -0.50 13.31
CA ALA A 210 0.17 0.20 13.29
C ALA A 210 -0.85 -0.46 12.35
N VAL A 211 -2.12 -0.18 12.61
CA VAL A 211 -3.25 -0.45 11.71
C VAL A 211 -3.77 0.89 11.21
N ALA A 212 -3.66 1.14 9.91
CA ALA A 212 -4.19 2.33 9.24
C ALA A 212 -5.60 2.02 8.75
N GLU A 213 -6.60 2.72 9.28
CA GLU A 213 -8.01 2.44 9.04
C GLU A 213 -8.57 3.45 8.06
N THR A 214 -9.17 2.96 6.96
CA THR A 214 -9.84 3.81 5.97
C THR A 214 -11.14 3.14 5.54
N ASP A 215 -12.20 3.36 6.33
CA ASP A 215 -13.45 2.62 6.22
C ASP A 215 -14.71 3.49 6.09
N SER A 216 -14.55 4.80 5.87
CA SER A 216 -15.67 5.76 5.81
C SER A 216 -16.60 5.70 7.03
N ASP A 217 -16.08 5.28 8.19
CA ASP A 217 -16.85 5.10 9.43
C ASP A 217 -17.96 4.04 9.30
N GLY A 218 -17.87 3.09 8.37
CA GLY A 218 -18.88 2.04 8.17
C GLY A 218 -19.10 1.12 9.38
N LEU A 219 -18.24 1.22 10.39
CA LEU A 219 -18.37 0.58 11.68
C LEU A 219 -19.16 1.39 12.72
N LEU A 220 -19.27 2.71 12.51
CA LEU A 220 -19.96 3.64 13.40
C LEU A 220 -21.35 4.05 12.88
N ALA A 221 -21.60 3.89 11.57
CA ALA A 221 -22.87 4.18 10.91
C ALA A 221 -23.95 3.10 11.10
#